data_AF-A0A368RTQ3-F1
#
_entry.id   AF-A0A368RTQ3-F1
#
_cell.length_a   1.000
_cell.length_b   1.000
_cell.length_c   1.000
_cell.angle_alpha   90.00
_cell.angle_beta   90.00
_cell.angle_gamma   90.00
#
_symmetry.space_group_name_H-M   'P 1'
#
loop_
_entity.id
_entity.type
_entity.pdbx_description
1 polymer ?
#
loop_
_entity_poly.entity_id
_entity_poly.type
_entity_poly.pdbx_seq_one_letter_code
_entity_poly.pdbx_strand_id
1 'polypeptide(L)'
;MNMPRIGRGIWMCSNFAFEPTLRQRRINMLTPPPLCDFEYWIDTEINPEDKEFLEYMMRWDAERKEVYEKRLREEAAEKEHKEEEERRRVAANREEREKKLERARRAKAAVEENPDALRKRKGLVALSSHN
;
A
#
# COMPACT_ATOMS: atom_id res chain seq x y z
N MET A 1 32.39 2.50 -0.22
CA MET A 1 31.11 3.22 -0.03
C MET A 1 31.42 4.46 0.78
N ASN A 2 31.32 5.66 0.20
CA ASN A 2 31.61 6.90 0.92
C ASN A 2 30.41 7.24 1.79
N MET A 3 30.58 7.22 3.11
CA MET A 3 29.60 7.81 4.03
C MET A 3 29.48 9.31 3.74
N PRO A 4 28.25 9.88 3.76
CA PRO A 4 28.09 11.32 3.67
C PRO A 4 28.83 11.95 4.86
N ARG A 5 29.84 12.80 4.58
CA ARG A 5 30.54 13.56 5.62
C ARG A 5 29.60 14.67 6.10
N ILE A 6 28.80 14.35 7.11
CA ILE A 6 27.95 15.29 7.83
C ILE A 6 28.90 16.31 8.51
N GLY A 7 28.58 17.61 8.48
CA GLY A 7 29.39 18.67 9.12
C GLY A 7 30.09 19.68 8.20
N ARG A 8 29.96 19.57 6.87
CA ARG A 8 30.56 20.55 5.93
C ARG A 8 29.60 21.71 5.64
N GLY A 9 29.82 22.84 6.31
CA GLY A 9 29.26 24.12 5.91
C GLY A 9 30.11 24.74 4.78
N ILE A 10 29.45 25.35 3.79
CA ILE A 10 30.13 26.14 2.76
C ILE A 10 30.14 27.59 3.23
N TRP A 11 31.32 28.19 3.38
CA TRP A 11 31.42 29.64 3.52
C TRP A 11 31.52 30.24 2.11
N MET A 12 30.44 30.85 1.64
CA MET A 12 30.45 31.64 0.40
C MET A 12 30.75 33.11 0.74
N CYS A 13 31.62 33.74 -0.05
CA CYS A 13 31.92 35.17 0.09
C CYS A 13 30.64 36.01 0.04
N SER A 14 30.53 37.00 0.94
CA SER A 14 29.37 37.90 1.08
C SER A 14 28.99 38.69 -0.18
N ASN A 15 29.81 38.66 -1.25
CA ASN A 15 29.46 39.21 -2.57
C ASN A 15 28.26 38.54 -3.24
N PHE A 16 27.83 37.36 -2.77
CA PHE A 16 26.63 36.70 -3.29
C PHE A 16 25.33 37.48 -3.00
N ALA A 17 25.30 38.30 -1.93
CA ALA A 17 24.13 39.06 -1.49
C ALA A 17 24.26 40.57 -1.80
N PHE A 18 24.73 40.93 -3.02
CA PHE A 18 24.92 42.33 -3.39
C PHE A 18 23.61 43.15 -3.35
N GLU A 19 23.47 43.98 -2.31
CA GLU A 19 22.44 45.02 -2.23
C GLU A 19 23.06 46.40 -2.50
N PRO A 20 22.75 47.04 -3.65
CA PRO A 20 23.32 48.34 -3.97
C PRO A 20 22.76 49.42 -3.03
N THR A 21 23.67 50.19 -2.44
CA THR A 21 23.33 51.32 -1.57
C THR A 21 22.56 52.43 -2.32
N LEU A 22 21.80 53.25 -1.60
CA LEU A 22 21.02 54.37 -2.20
C LEU A 22 21.90 55.32 -3.02
N ARG A 23 23.16 55.53 -2.62
CA ARG A 23 24.13 56.35 -3.36
C ARG A 23 24.54 55.68 -4.67
N GLN A 24 24.79 54.37 -4.66
CA GLN A 24 25.15 53.58 -5.85
C GLN A 24 23.99 53.51 -6.86
N ARG A 25 22.73 53.40 -6.38
CA ARG A 25 21.54 53.49 -7.23
C ARG A 25 21.40 54.84 -7.93
N ARG A 26 21.74 55.94 -7.22
CA ARG A 26 21.70 57.31 -7.78
C ARG A 26 22.74 57.57 -8.87
N ILE A 27 23.88 56.87 -8.84
CA ILE A 27 24.95 56.99 -9.84
C ILE A 27 24.95 55.83 -10.86
N ASN A 28 23.87 55.04 -10.90
CA ASN A 28 23.67 53.90 -11.80
C ASN A 28 24.79 52.83 -11.78
N MET A 29 25.48 52.67 -10.64
CA MET A 29 26.47 51.61 -10.41
C MET A 29 25.77 50.35 -9.88
N LEU A 30 25.02 49.69 -10.77
CA LEU A 30 24.22 48.49 -10.47
C LEU A 30 24.94 47.17 -10.76
N THR A 31 26.13 47.24 -11.38
CA THR A 31 26.92 46.04 -11.68
C THR A 31 27.39 45.41 -10.37
N PRO A 32 26.96 44.19 -10.05
CA PRO A 32 27.44 43.51 -8.86
C PRO A 32 28.96 43.32 -8.97
N PRO A 33 29.69 43.40 -7.85
CA PRO A 33 31.09 43.00 -7.82
C PRO A 33 31.24 41.56 -8.37
N PRO A 34 32.36 41.22 -9.01
CA PRO A 34 32.60 39.85 -9.45
C PRO A 34 32.43 38.89 -8.28
N LEU A 35 31.75 37.78 -8.54
CA LEU A 35 31.60 36.71 -7.55
C LEU A 35 33.01 36.22 -7.20
N CYS A 36 33.31 36.23 -5.92
CA CYS A 36 34.55 35.66 -5.40
C CYS A 36 34.46 34.15 -5.59
N ASP A 37 35.45 33.55 -6.24
CA ASP A 37 35.62 32.11 -6.46
C ASP A 37 36.25 31.40 -5.25
N PHE A 38 36.46 32.13 -4.16
CA PHE A 38 37.00 31.60 -2.91
C PHE A 38 36.00 30.65 -2.24
N GLU A 39 36.18 29.36 -2.48
CA GLU A 39 35.51 28.27 -1.80
C GLU A 39 36.44 27.70 -0.73
N TYR A 40 36.14 27.95 0.54
CA TYR A 40 36.87 27.37 1.66
C TYR A 40 35.98 26.37 2.40
N TRP A 41 36.43 25.12 2.44
CA TRP A 41 35.79 24.06 3.20
C TRP A 41 36.11 24.27 4.68
N ILE A 42 35.09 24.50 5.48
CA ILE A 42 35.23 24.48 6.93
C ILE A 42 35.03 23.03 7.36
N ASP A 43 36.12 22.37 7.74
CA ASP A 43 36.07 21.14 8.52
C ASP A 43 35.67 21.52 9.96
N THR A 44 34.39 21.83 10.16
CA THR A 44 33.84 22.00 11.50
C THR A 44 33.75 20.63 12.13
N GLU A 45 34.50 20.41 13.20
CA GLU A 45 34.30 19.26 14.08
C GLU A 45 32.84 19.27 14.54
N ILE A 46 32.10 18.22 14.19
CA ILE A 46 30.73 18.03 14.68
C ILE A 46 30.82 17.88 16.19
N ASN A 47 30.04 18.66 16.94
CA ASN A 47 29.92 18.50 18.39
C ASN A 47 29.61 17.01 18.69
N PRO A 48 30.35 16.34 19.59
CA PRO A 48 30.06 14.97 19.98
C PRO A 48 28.57 14.68 20.24
N GLU A 49 27.85 15.62 20.84
CA GLU A 49 26.40 15.52 21.10
C GLU A 49 25.58 15.45 19.81
N ASP A 50 25.90 16.27 18.81
CA ASP A 50 25.24 16.26 17.51
C ASP A 50 25.52 14.96 16.76
N LYS A 51 26.74 14.42 16.90
CA LYS A 51 27.11 13.12 16.32
C LYS A 51 26.31 11.98 16.95
N GLU A 52 26.21 11.94 18.27
CA GLU A 52 25.39 10.96 18.98
C GLU A 52 23.91 11.06 18.60
N PHE A 53 23.39 12.29 18.48
CA PHE A 53 22.03 12.53 18.04
C PHE A 53 21.76 11.99 16.63
N LEU A 54 22.68 12.22 15.68
CA LEU A 54 22.58 11.69 14.33
C LEU A 54 22.63 10.16 14.30
N GLU A 55 23.54 9.55 15.05
CA GLU A 55 23.63 8.09 15.17
C GLU A 55 22.35 7.48 15.77
N TYR A 56 21.78 8.14 16.77
CA TYR A 56 20.49 7.77 17.35
C TYR A 56 19.36 7.83 16.32
N MET A 57 19.25 8.94 15.59
CA MET A 57 18.24 9.12 14.55
C MET A 57 18.35 8.06 13.45
N MET A 58 19.57 7.74 13.00
CA MET A 58 19.80 6.70 12.01
C MET A 58 19.37 5.31 12.50
N ARG A 59 19.65 4.98 13.76
CA ARG A 59 19.22 3.72 14.37
C ARG A 59 17.70 3.64 14.45
N TRP A 60 17.07 4.73 14.88
CA TRP A 60 15.62 4.81 15.00
C TRP A 60 14.92 4.68 13.65
N ASP A 61 15.46 5.31 12.60
CA ASP A 61 14.96 5.16 11.23
C ASP A 61 15.10 3.72 10.73
N ALA A 62 16.20 3.04 11.04
CA ALA A 62 16.42 1.65 10.69
C ALA A 62 15.40 0.72 11.38
N GLU A 63 15.23 0.86 12.70
CA GLU A 63 14.26 0.09 13.48
C GLU A 63 12.83 0.30 12.95
N ARG A 64 12.46 1.55 12.68
CA ARG A 64 11.14 1.88 12.11
C ARG A 64 10.93 1.27 10.74
N LYS A 65 11.95 1.29 9.90
CA LYS A 65 11.89 0.69 8.56
C LYS A 65 11.63 -0.81 8.65
N GLU A 66 12.33 -1.52 9.53
CA GLU A 66 12.12 -2.97 9.73
C GLU A 66 10.69 -3.28 10.21
N VAL A 67 10.17 -2.51 11.17
CA VAL A 67 8.79 -2.68 11.67
C VAL A 67 7.77 -2.45 10.55
N TYR A 68 7.97 -1.41 9.74
CA TYR A 68 7.08 -1.10 8.62
C TYR A 68 7.10 -2.19 7.55
N GLU A 69 8.30 -2.65 7.16
CA GLU A 69 8.46 -3.74 6.20
C GLU A 69 7.83 -5.05 6.70
N LYS A 70 7.98 -5.37 7.99
CA LYS A 70 7.34 -6.54 8.60
C LYS A 70 5.83 -6.46 8.51
N ARG A 71 5.24 -5.32 8.87
CA ARG A 71 3.79 -5.09 8.79
C ARG A 71 3.29 -5.25 7.35
N LEU A 72 4.02 -4.70 6.38
CA LEU A 72 3.65 -4.80 4.98
C LEU A 72 3.58 -6.26 4.50
N ARG A 73 4.51 -7.11 4.96
CA ARG A 73 4.52 -8.55 4.66
C ARG A 73 3.35 -9.28 5.33
N GLU A 74 3.05 -8.94 6.59
CA GLU A 74 1.93 -9.51 7.33
C GLU A 74 0.59 -9.15 6.68
N GLU A 75 0.38 -7.89 6.33
CA GLU A 75 -0.82 -7.42 5.63
C GLU A 75 -0.99 -8.09 4.26
N ALA A 76 0.11 -8.27 3.51
CA ALA A 76 0.08 -8.98 2.23
C ALA A 76 -0.33 -10.46 2.42
N ALA A 77 0.23 -11.14 3.42
CA ALA A 77 -0.11 -12.53 3.74
C ALA A 77 -1.56 -12.69 4.21
N GLU A 78 -2.06 -11.78 5.05
CA GLU A 78 -3.45 -11.78 5.49
C GLU A 78 -4.41 -11.57 4.31
N LYS A 79 -4.07 -10.64 3.42
CA LYS A 79 -4.85 -10.37 2.21
C LYS A 79 -4.91 -11.60 1.31
N GLU A 80 -3.77 -12.24 1.05
CA GLU A 80 -3.72 -13.47 0.24
C GLU A 80 -4.55 -14.59 0.86
N HIS A 81 -4.42 -14.81 2.17
CA HIS A 81 -5.21 -15.81 2.89
C HIS A 81 -6.71 -15.54 2.77
N LYS A 82 -7.13 -14.28 2.94
CA LYS A 82 -8.54 -13.88 2.83
C LYS A 82 -9.08 -14.06 1.41
N GLU A 83 -8.31 -13.69 0.40
CA GLU A 83 -8.67 -13.91 -1.01
C GLU A 83 -8.77 -15.41 -1.35
N GLU A 84 -7.87 -16.24 -0.81
CA GLU A 84 -7.96 -17.68 -0.98
C GLU A 84 -9.21 -18.27 -0.31
N GLU A 85 -9.51 -17.85 0.92
CA GLU A 85 -10.71 -18.30 1.62
C GLU A 85 -11.98 -17.89 0.87
N GLU A 86 -12.02 -16.68 0.32
CA GLU A 86 -13.13 -16.22 -0.51
C GLU A 86 -13.27 -17.07 -1.78
N ARG A 87 -12.17 -17.37 -2.48
CA ARG A 87 -12.19 -18.27 -3.65
C ARG A 87 -12.74 -19.64 -3.28
N ARG A 88 -12.32 -20.20 -2.15
CA ARG A 88 -12.83 -21.49 -1.65
C ARG A 88 -14.33 -21.43 -1.33
N ARG A 89 -14.80 -20.36 -0.68
CA ARG A 89 -16.23 -20.14 -0.39
C ARG A 89 -17.06 -20.02 -1.67
N VAL A 90 -16.58 -19.26 -2.65
CA VAL A 90 -17.26 -19.10 -3.96
C VAL A 90 -17.31 -20.44 -4.71
N ALA A 91 -16.22 -21.19 -4.73
CA ALA A 91 -16.17 -22.52 -5.34
C ALA A 91 -17.17 -23.49 -4.69
N ALA A 92 -17.20 -23.54 -3.35
CA ALA A 92 -18.14 -24.38 -2.61
C ALA A 92 -19.61 -24.00 -2.88
N ASN A 93 -19.93 -22.70 -2.93
CA ASN A 93 -21.28 -22.24 -3.26
C ASN A 93 -21.72 -22.66 -4.67
N ARG A 94 -20.80 -22.54 -5.65
CA ARG A 94 -21.05 -22.99 -7.02
C ARG A 94 -21.32 -24.49 -7.07
N GLU A 95 -20.50 -25.29 -6.41
CA GLU A 95 -20.68 -26.75 -6.34
C GLU A 95 -22.03 -27.12 -5.70
N GLU A 96 -22.42 -26.43 -4.62
CA GLU A 96 -23.72 -26.65 -3.97
C GLU A 96 -24.89 -26.34 -4.91
N ARG A 97 -24.79 -25.23 -5.66
CA ARG A 97 -25.80 -24.84 -6.65
C ARG A 97 -25.89 -25.87 -7.77
N GLU A 98 -24.77 -26.36 -8.28
CA GLU A 98 -24.72 -27.40 -9.31
C GLU A 98 -25.34 -28.72 -8.79
N LYS A 99 -25.04 -29.13 -7.55
CA LYS A 99 -25.68 -30.30 -6.91
C LYS A 99 -27.20 -30.14 -6.80
N LYS A 100 -27.69 -28.96 -6.42
CA LYS A 100 -29.13 -28.67 -6.34
C LYS A 100 -29.80 -28.75 -7.72
N LEU A 101 -29.17 -28.19 -8.74
CA LEU A 101 -29.66 -28.26 -10.13
C LEU A 101 -29.68 -29.69 -10.65
N GLU A 102 -28.65 -30.48 -10.35
CA GLU A 102 -28.58 -31.88 -10.75
C GLU A 102 -29.67 -32.72 -10.08
N ARG A 103 -29.93 -32.51 -8.78
CA ARG A 103 -31.07 -33.15 -8.10
C ARG A 103 -32.40 -32.78 -8.74
N ALA A 104 -32.59 -31.51 -9.11
CA ALA A 104 -33.80 -31.06 -9.80
C ALA A 104 -33.95 -31.70 -11.19
N ARG A 105 -32.86 -31.82 -11.96
CA ARG A 105 -32.85 -32.52 -13.26
C ARG A 105 -33.23 -34.00 -13.11
N ARG A 106 -32.66 -34.70 -12.14
CA ARG A 106 -33.01 -36.11 -11.85
C ARG A 106 -34.46 -36.28 -11.43
N ALA A 107 -34.96 -35.40 -10.56
CA ALA A 107 -36.36 -35.42 -10.15
C ALA A 107 -37.30 -35.18 -11.34
N LYS A 108 -36.96 -34.24 -12.22
CA LYS A 108 -37.72 -33.99 -13.45
C LYS A 108 -37.71 -35.20 -14.38
N ALA A 109 -36.54 -35.80 -14.62
CA ALA A 109 -36.41 -36.99 -15.47
C ALA A 109 -37.24 -38.16 -14.93
N ALA A 110 -37.22 -38.41 -13.61
CA ALA A 110 -38.01 -39.47 -12.99
C ALA A 110 -39.54 -39.25 -13.15
N VAL A 111 -40.00 -37.99 -13.12
CA VAL A 111 -41.41 -37.65 -13.37
C VAL A 111 -41.80 -37.85 -14.83
N GLU A 112 -40.90 -37.51 -15.76
CA GLU A 112 -41.10 -37.70 -17.20
C GLU A 112 -41.09 -39.19 -17.60
N GLU A 113 -40.24 -39.99 -16.98
CA GLU A 113 -40.13 -41.44 -17.21
C GLU A 113 -41.30 -42.22 -16.59
N ASN A 114 -41.86 -41.73 -15.47
CA ASN A 114 -43.01 -42.36 -14.81
C ASN A 114 -44.13 -41.35 -14.47
N PRO A 115 -44.86 -40.85 -15.48
CA PRO A 115 -45.95 -39.89 -15.27
C PRO A 115 -47.14 -40.52 -14.52
N ASP A 116 -47.31 -41.84 -14.62
CA ASP A 116 -48.42 -42.57 -13.99
C ASP A 116 -48.27 -42.73 -12.47
N ALA A 117 -47.05 -42.69 -11.93
CA ALA A 117 -46.83 -42.67 -10.47
C ALA A 117 -47.47 -41.43 -9.80
N LEU A 118 -47.51 -40.29 -10.49
CA LEU A 118 -48.22 -39.09 -10.00
C LEU A 118 -49.74 -39.21 -10.13
N ARG A 119 -50.26 -39.87 -11.18
CA ARG A 119 -51.70 -40.13 -11.36
C ARG A 119 -52.24 -41.11 -10.31
N LYS A 120 -51.52 -42.20 -10.02
CA LYS A 120 -51.94 -43.19 -9.00
C LYS A 120 -52.00 -42.57 -7.60
N ARG A 121 -51.10 -41.65 -7.27
CA ARG A 121 -51.12 -40.93 -5.99
C ARG A 121 -52.29 -39.94 -5.87
N LYS A 122 -52.61 -39.20 -6.95
CA LYS A 122 -53.77 -38.29 -6.96
C LYS A 122 -55.11 -39.03 -6.93
N GLY A 123 -55.22 -40.18 -7.60
CA GLY A 123 -56.42 -41.03 -7.55
C GLY A 123 -56.72 -41.59 -6.16
N LEU A 124 -55.68 -41.99 -5.41
CA LEU A 124 -55.82 -42.44 -4.02
C LEU A 124 -56.28 -41.33 -3.06
N VAL A 125 -55.80 -40.10 -3.24
CA VAL A 125 -56.21 -38.95 -2.40
C VAL A 125 -57.67 -38.54 -2.68
N ALA A 126 -58.13 -38.59 -3.93
CA ALA A 126 -59.53 -38.28 -4.28
C ALA A 126 -60.53 -39.31 -3.70
N LEU A 127 -60.14 -40.58 -3.59
CA LEU A 127 -60.95 -41.63 -2.99
C LEU A 127 -61.03 -41.56 -1.45
N SER A 128 -60.05 -40.94 -0.79
CA SER A 128 -60.06 -40.72 0.66
C SER A 128 -60.84 -39.48 1.13
N SER A 129 -61.30 -38.62 0.22
CA SER A 129 -62.07 -37.40 0.57
C SER A 129 -63.58 -37.52 0.33
N HIS A 130 -64.08 -38.72 0.03
CA HIS A 130 -65.51 -39.01 -0.21
C HIS A 130 -66.09 -40.08 0.74
N ASN A 131 -65.48 -40.30 1.91
CA ASN A 131 -66.09 -41.04 3.02
C ASN A 131 -66.14 -40.14 4.25
#